data_AF-A0A9X2HNT9-F1
#
_entry.id   AF-A0A9X2HNT9-F1
#
_cell.length_a   1.000
_cell.length_b   1.000
_cell.length_c   1.000
_cell.angle_alpha   90.00
_cell.angle_beta   90.00
_cell.angle_gamma   90.00
#
_symmetry.space_group_name_H-M   'P 1'
#
loop_
_entity.id
_entity.type
_entity.pdbx_description
1 polymer ?
#
loop_
_entity_poly.entity_id
_entity_poly.type
_entity_poly.pdbx_seq_one_letter_code
_entity_poly.pdbx_strand_id
1 'polypeptide(L)'
;MATVHVTISKVDDRGDTGASVQLITSVPTAAETMTSSGSSAQAAITPSKADGLFWSVTATANVWIAFGANPTAVSGAGHLILGGQTRDFAVTSAGEKIAVKDA
;
A
#
# COMPACT_ATOMS: atom_id res chain seq x y z
N MET A 1 -9.15 15.72 -2.61
CA MET A 1 -8.51 15.03 -3.74
C MET A 1 -7.00 15.01 -3.55
N ALA A 2 -6.49 13.84 -3.17
CA ALA A 2 -5.09 13.53 -3.02
C ALA A 2 -4.61 12.69 -4.23
N THR A 3 -3.33 12.82 -4.56
CA THR A 3 -2.64 11.83 -5.37
C THR A 3 -2.07 10.78 -4.41
N VAL A 4 -2.41 9.51 -4.64
CA VAL A 4 -1.92 8.39 -3.85
C VAL A 4 -1.06 7.50 -4.74
N HIS A 5 0.22 7.41 -4.43
CA HIS A 5 1.13 6.49 -5.11
C HIS A 5 1.30 5.24 -4.24
N VAL A 6 1.06 4.08 -4.84
CA VAL A 6 1.16 2.77 -4.19
C VAL A 6 2.16 1.91 -4.92
N THR A 7 3.01 1.23 -4.15
CA THR A 7 3.90 0.20 -4.69
C THR A 7 3.72 -1.09 -3.90
N ILE A 8 3.87 -2.22 -4.59
CA ILE A 8 4.04 -3.54 -3.98
C ILE A 8 5.52 -3.86 -4.10
N SER A 9 6.16 -4.07 -2.97
CA SER A 9 7.60 -4.31 -2.91
C SER A 9 7.89 -5.57 -2.13
N LYS A 10 9.03 -6.21 -2.45
CA LYS A 10 9.47 -7.42 -1.79
C LYS A 10 10.48 -7.07 -0.69
N VAL A 11 10.41 -7.80 0.42
CA VAL A 11 11.48 -7.84 1.41
C VAL A 11 12.53 -8.86 1.01
N ASP A 12 13.80 -8.45 1.00
CA ASP A 12 14.96 -9.27 0.69
C ASP A 12 15.84 -9.46 1.94
N ASP A 13 16.49 -10.62 2.02
CA ASP A 13 17.35 -11.00 3.14
C ASP A 13 18.78 -10.50 2.88
N ARG A 14 19.11 -9.27 3.28
CA ARG A 14 20.52 -8.82 3.26
C ARG A 14 21.04 -8.51 4.64
N GLY A 15 21.46 -9.57 5.32
CA GLY A 15 22.44 -9.50 6.40
C GLY A 15 23.77 -10.07 5.92
N ASP A 16 24.79 -9.24 5.76
CA ASP A 16 26.15 -9.70 5.43
C ASP A 16 26.94 -10.18 6.66
N THR A 17 26.28 -10.33 7.82
CA THR A 17 26.90 -10.57 9.14
C THR A 17 26.18 -11.59 10.03
N GLY A 18 25.19 -12.35 9.51
CA GLY A 18 24.60 -13.49 10.21
C GLY A 18 23.25 -13.27 10.92
N ALA A 19 22.62 -12.11 10.77
CA ALA A 19 21.18 -11.94 10.99
C ALA A 19 20.58 -11.14 9.82
N SER A 20 19.41 -11.55 9.32
CA SER A 20 18.74 -10.91 8.18
C SER A 20 18.23 -9.52 8.58
N VAL A 21 18.90 -8.45 8.11
CA VAL A 21 18.24 -7.15 8.00
C VAL A 21 17.35 -7.24 6.76
N GLN A 22 16.05 -7.18 7.00
CA GLN A 22 15.05 -7.19 5.96
C GLN A 22 15.08 -5.85 5.21
N LEU A 23 15.59 -5.86 3.99
CA LEU A 23 15.67 -4.68 3.12
C LEU A 23 14.62 -4.74 2.03
N ILE A 24 14.10 -3.59 1.66
CA ILE A 24 13.17 -3.48 0.54
C ILE A 24 13.96 -3.59 -0.78
N THR A 25 13.47 -4.38 -1.74
CA THR A 25 14.08 -4.46 -3.06
C THR A 25 14.05 -3.10 -3.77
N SER A 26 15.14 -2.75 -4.46
CA SER A 26 15.26 -1.45 -5.15
C SER A 26 14.25 -1.23 -6.28
N VAL A 27 13.67 -2.31 -6.81
CA VAL A 27 12.63 -2.27 -7.85
C VAL A 27 11.33 -2.82 -7.26
N PRO A 28 10.22 -2.06 -7.33
CA PRO A 28 8.91 -2.55 -6.91
C PRO A 28 8.44 -3.66 -7.85
N THR A 29 7.67 -4.60 -7.31
CA THR A 29 7.01 -5.67 -8.09
C THR A 29 5.88 -5.10 -8.94
N ALA A 30 5.15 -4.11 -8.40
CA ALA A 30 4.12 -3.37 -9.11
C ALA A 30 3.98 -1.97 -8.51
N ALA A 31 3.49 -1.02 -9.30
CA ALA A 31 3.20 0.32 -8.85
C ALA A 31 1.97 0.88 -9.56
N GLU A 32 1.22 1.73 -8.88
CA GLU A 32 0.06 2.44 -9.42
C GLU A 32 -0.06 3.81 -8.77
N THR A 33 -0.57 4.78 -9.52
CA THR A 33 -0.93 6.10 -9.00
C THR A 33 -2.43 6.27 -9.15
N MET A 34 -3.09 6.58 -8.04
CA MET A 34 -4.52 6.82 -7.97
C MET A 34 -4.81 8.27 -7.58
N THR A 35 -5.99 8.73 -7.96
CA THR A 35 -6.55 9.99 -7.49
C THR A 35 -7.68 9.67 -6.51
N SER A 36 -7.57 10.12 -5.26
CA SER A 36 -8.65 9.94 -4.29
C SER A 36 -9.81 10.90 -4.57
N SER A 37 -10.99 10.55 -4.12
CA SER A 37 -12.18 11.38 -4.27
C SER A 37 -13.06 11.29 -3.02
N GLY A 38 -14.17 12.03 -3.01
CA GLY A 38 -15.22 11.86 -2.02
C GLY A 38 -15.86 10.47 -2.03
N SER A 39 -15.59 9.63 -3.03
CA SER A 39 -15.99 8.22 -3.11
C SER A 39 -14.78 7.29 -3.02
N SER A 40 -15.03 6.04 -2.60
CA SER A 40 -14.00 5.01 -2.59
C SER A 40 -13.54 4.69 -4.01
N ALA A 41 -12.24 4.74 -4.25
CA ALA A 41 -11.58 4.30 -5.47
C ALA A 41 -10.66 3.12 -5.16
N GLN A 42 -10.64 2.08 -5.99
CA GLN A 42 -9.80 0.91 -5.80
C GLN A 42 -8.64 0.90 -6.79
N ALA A 43 -7.48 0.44 -6.33
CA ALA A 43 -6.35 0.13 -7.19
C ALA A 43 -6.64 -1.09 -8.07
N ALA A 44 -6.06 -1.11 -9.26
CA ALA A 44 -6.07 -2.26 -10.15
C ALA A 44 -4.96 -3.25 -9.81
N ILE A 45 -3.82 -2.79 -9.29
CA ILE A 45 -2.70 -3.66 -8.91
C ILE A 45 -3.08 -4.60 -7.76
N THR A 46 -2.53 -5.81 -7.84
CA THR A 46 -2.70 -6.83 -6.80
C THR A 46 -1.38 -7.58 -6.61
N PRO A 47 -1.08 -8.03 -5.38
CA PRO A 47 0.09 -8.85 -5.10
C PRO A 47 -0.19 -10.28 -5.57
N SER A 48 0.83 -10.92 -6.14
CA SER A 48 0.72 -12.31 -6.61
C SER A 48 0.72 -13.35 -5.49
N LYS A 49 1.18 -12.98 -4.30
CA LYS A 49 1.24 -13.81 -3.08
C LYS A 49 1.24 -12.92 -1.84
N ALA A 50 0.99 -13.50 -0.66
CA ALA A 50 1.12 -12.77 0.61
C ALA A 50 2.58 -12.65 1.06
N ASP A 51 3.26 -13.79 1.18
CA ASP A 51 4.54 -13.86 1.89
C ASP A 51 5.66 -13.04 1.25
N GLY A 52 6.27 -12.19 2.09
CA GLY A 52 7.43 -11.37 1.75
C GLY A 52 7.12 -10.13 0.91
N LEU A 53 5.84 -9.80 0.70
CA LEU A 53 5.41 -8.58 0.02
C LEU A 53 4.80 -7.59 1.01
N PHE A 54 4.94 -6.30 0.72
CA PHE A 54 4.29 -5.22 1.46
C PHE A 54 3.85 -4.11 0.51
N TRP A 55 2.81 -3.40 0.92
CA TRP A 55 2.35 -2.15 0.32
C TRP A 55 3.17 -1.00 0.86
N SER A 56 3.69 -0.15 0.00
CA SER A 56 4.16 1.19 0.37
C SER A 56 3.24 2.23 -0.23
N VAL A 57 2.62 3.05 0.63
CA VAL A 57 1.56 3.98 0.24
C VAL A 57 1.96 5.40 0.61
N THR A 58 2.06 6.27 -0.39
CA THR A 58 2.37 7.70 -0.22
C THR A 58 1.19 8.53 -0.68
N ALA A 59 0.72 9.48 0.13
CA ALA A 59 -0.40 10.35 -0.21
C ALA A 59 -0.01 11.83 -0.17
N THR A 60 -0.49 12.64 -1.11
CA THR A 60 -0.23 14.10 -1.12
C THR A 60 -1.16 14.88 -0.18
N ALA A 61 -2.28 14.29 0.25
CA ALA A 61 -3.20 14.83 1.25
C ALA A 61 -3.78 13.69 2.10
N ASN A 62 -4.54 14.04 3.14
CA ASN A 62 -5.10 13.04 4.04
C ASN A 62 -6.09 12.12 3.33
N VAL A 63 -5.94 10.81 3.51
CA VAL A 63 -6.81 9.79 2.92
C VAL A 63 -7.07 8.64 3.89
N TRP A 64 -8.28 8.08 3.82
CA TRP A 64 -8.61 6.80 4.44
C TRP A 64 -8.39 5.67 3.45
N ILE A 65 -7.79 4.58 3.92
CA ILE A 65 -7.53 3.39 3.11
C ILE A 65 -8.08 2.12 3.75
N ALA A 66 -8.42 1.15 2.89
CA ALA A 66 -8.85 -0.19 3.27
C ALA A 66 -8.22 -1.24 2.35
N PHE A 67 -7.96 -2.43 2.89
CA PHE A 67 -7.41 -3.58 2.17
C PHE A 67 -8.42 -4.73 2.09
N GLY A 68 -8.34 -5.57 1.04
CA GLY A 68 -9.17 -6.76 0.90
C GLY A 68 -9.35 -7.18 -0.56
N ALA A 69 -10.10 -8.25 -0.84
CA ALA A 69 -10.33 -8.71 -2.22
C ALA A 69 -11.19 -7.72 -3.05
N ASN A 70 -12.13 -7.05 -2.40
CA ASN A 70 -12.97 -5.99 -2.97
C ASN A 70 -13.20 -4.89 -1.92
N PRO A 71 -12.18 -4.10 -1.57
CA PRO A 71 -12.22 -3.20 -0.43
C PRO A 71 -13.04 -1.95 -0.73
N THR A 72 -13.64 -1.38 0.31
CA THR A 72 -14.29 -0.06 0.25
C THR A 72 -13.72 0.81 1.35
N ALA A 73 -13.09 1.93 0.98
CA ALA A 73 -12.58 2.90 1.94
C ALA A 73 -13.73 3.75 2.50
N VAL A 74 -13.76 3.89 3.82
CA VAL A 74 -14.80 4.63 4.55
C VAL A 74 -14.14 5.62 5.49
N SER A 75 -14.63 6.87 5.51
CA SER A 75 -14.09 7.90 6.39
C SER A 75 -14.26 7.49 7.86
N GLY A 76 -13.17 7.58 8.63
CA GLY A 76 -13.15 7.18 10.05
C GLY A 76 -12.94 5.68 10.31
N ALA A 77 -12.66 4.87 9.29
CA ALA A 77 -12.42 3.44 9.43
C ALA A 77 -11.15 3.00 8.67
N GLY A 78 -10.52 1.92 9.14
CA GLY A 78 -9.29 1.39 8.53
C GLY A 78 -8.06 2.21 8.91
N HIS A 79 -7.27 2.62 7.93
CA HIS A 79 -6.04 3.38 8.17
C HIS A 79 -6.12 4.79 7.58
N LEU A 80 -5.74 5.79 8.39
CA LEU A 80 -5.50 7.15 7.93
C LEU A 80 -4.03 7.27 7.47
N ILE A 81 -3.82 7.83 6.28
CA ILE A 81 -2.52 8.31 5.82
C ILE A 81 -2.57 9.83 5.78
N LEU A 82 -1.63 10.48 6.44
CA LEU A 82 -1.52 11.93 6.42
C LEU A 82 -0.88 12.44 5.12
N GLY A 83 -1.22 13.65 4.71
CA GLY A 83 -0.60 14.29 3.55
C GLY A 83 0.91 14.41 3.70
N GLY A 84 1.65 14.00 2.66
CA GLY A 84 3.11 13.95 2.64
C GLY A 84 3.71 12.73 3.34
N GLN A 85 2.89 11.83 3.91
CA GLN A 85 3.36 10.64 4.59
C GLN A 85 3.44 9.44 3.66
N THR A 86 4.46 8.60 3.88
CA THR A 86 4.52 7.21 3.40
C THR A 86 4.23 6.25 4.55
N ARG A 87 3.38 5.25 4.31
CA ARG A 87 3.10 4.16 5.27
C ARG A 87 3.21 2.81 4.59
N ASP A 88 3.78 1.86 5.32
CA ASP A 88 3.99 0.50 4.86
C ASP A 88 3.07 -0.50 5.58
N PHE A 89 2.54 -1.47 4.83
CA PHE A 89 1.62 -2.50 5.32
C PHE A 89 1.99 -3.86 4.74
N ALA A 90 2.11 -4.89 5.57
CA ALA A 90 2.34 -6.25 5.08
C ALA A 90 1.18 -6.71 4.18
N VAL A 91 1.49 -7.40 3.08
CA VAL A 91 0.47 -8.04 2.27
C VAL A 91 -0.09 -9.24 3.04
N THR A 92 -1.41 -9.33 3.17
CA THR A 92 -2.04 -10.41 3.95
C THR A 92 -2.64 -11.53 3.10
N SER A 93 -3.00 -11.23 1.84
CA SER A 93 -3.48 -12.25 0.90
C SER A 93 -3.07 -11.95 -0.54
N ALA A 94 -2.89 -13.01 -1.33
CA ALA A 94 -2.75 -12.89 -2.78
C ALA A 94 -4.03 -12.29 -3.38
N GLY A 95 -3.88 -11.36 -4.33
CA GLY A 95 -5.04 -10.73 -4.97
C GLY A 95 -5.72 -9.63 -4.14
N GLU A 96 -5.24 -9.31 -2.93
CA GLU A 96 -5.80 -8.18 -2.18
C GLU A 96 -5.54 -6.86 -2.91
N LYS A 97 -6.49 -5.95 -2.78
CA LYS A 97 -6.45 -4.60 -3.34
C LYS A 97 -6.41 -3.59 -2.21
N ILE A 98 -6.11 -2.36 -2.59
CA ILE A 98 -6.24 -1.18 -1.74
C ILE A 98 -7.36 -0.29 -2.29
N ALA A 99 -8.20 0.22 -1.39
CA ALA A 99 -9.15 1.30 -1.68
C ALA A 99 -8.70 2.58 -0.99
N VAL A 100 -8.99 3.73 -1.61
CA VAL A 100 -8.68 5.08 -1.10
C VAL A 100 -9.93 5.97 -1.16
N LYS A 101 -10.06 6.86 -0.17
CA LYS A 101 -11.10 7.90 -0.11
C LYS A 101 -10.54 9.14 0.56
N ASP A 102 -11.00 10.31 0.16
CA ASP A 102 -10.68 11.57 0.84
C ASP A 102 -11.03 11.49 2.35
N ALA A 103 -10.16 12.07 3.18
CA ALA A 103 -10.37 12.17 4.63
C ALA A 103 -11.38 13.24 5.04
#